data_AF-A0A7Y5QII0-F1
#
_entry.id   AF-A0A7Y5QII0-F1
#
_cell.length_a   1.000
_cell.length_b   1.000
_cell.length_c   1.000
_cell.angle_alpha   90.00
_cell.angle_beta   90.00
_cell.angle_gamma   90.00
#
_symmetry.space_group_name_H-M   'P 1'
#
loop_
_entity.id
_entity.type
_entity.pdbx_description
1 polymer ?
#
loop_
_entity_poly.entity_id
_entity_poly.type
_entity_poly.pdbx_seq_one_letter_code
_entity_poly.pdbx_strand_id
1 'polypeptide(L)'
;MEAAFLDRPTIHIGFDGNKKLSYWRSVLRYYDREHCVPFVASRCGRLVKSADELKAALIAYLADPLLDYKGREQLVSMICYKRDGKSGERIGSFVADVVLGDGR
;
A
#
# COMPACT_ATOMS: atom_id res chain seq x y z
N MET A 1 -0.10 -3.84 -0.59
CA MET A 1 -0.94 -3.42 0.56
C MET A 1 -0.51 -4.15 1.84
N GLU A 2 -0.37 -5.46 1.73
CA GLU A 2 0.10 -6.43 2.71
C GLU A 2 1.34 -5.96 3.48
N ALA A 3 2.33 -5.38 2.79
CA ALA A 3 3.52 -4.84 3.44
C ALA A 3 3.17 -3.77 4.49
N ALA A 4 2.27 -2.83 4.19
CA ALA A 4 1.82 -1.83 5.16
C ALA A 4 1.03 -2.46 6.30
N PHE A 5 0.17 -3.44 6.01
CA PHE A 5 -0.59 -4.18 7.03
C PHE A 5 0.32 -4.92 8.02
N LEU A 6 1.42 -5.51 7.54
CA LEU A 6 2.43 -6.22 8.34
C LEU A 6 3.51 -5.30 8.91
N ASP A 7 3.30 -3.98 8.85
CA ASP A 7 4.23 -2.95 9.29
C ASP A 7 5.66 -3.11 8.70
N ARG A 8 5.72 -3.42 7.40
CA ARG A 8 6.97 -3.55 6.64
C ARG A 8 7.24 -2.29 5.83
N PRO A 9 8.45 -1.69 5.94
CA PRO A 9 8.81 -0.52 5.15
C PRO A 9 8.75 -0.84 3.65
N THR A 10 8.21 0.09 2.87
CA THR A 10 8.05 -0.06 1.42
C THR A 10 8.66 1.15 0.70
N ILE A 11 9.37 0.90 -0.40
CA ILE A 11 9.86 1.92 -1.33
C ILE A 11 9.10 1.76 -2.64
N HIS A 12 8.48 2.84 -3.08
CA HIS A 12 7.69 2.95 -4.30
C HIS A 12 8.54 3.56 -5.40
N ILE A 13 8.69 2.86 -6.53
CA ILE A 13 9.58 3.27 -7.63
C ILE A 13 8.80 4.13 -8.63
N GLY A 14 9.09 5.42 -8.65
CA GLY A 14 8.48 6.41 -9.54
C GLY A 14 9.41 6.89 -10.67
N PHE A 15 10.37 6.07 -11.11
CA PHE A 15 11.30 6.42 -12.19
C PHE A 15 11.56 5.26 -13.15
N ASP A 16 11.89 5.58 -14.41
CA ASP A 16 11.98 4.62 -15.52
C ASP A 16 13.41 4.08 -15.74
N GLY A 17 14.09 3.77 -14.62
CA GLY A 17 15.51 3.39 -14.62
C GLY A 17 16.40 4.53 -15.13
N ASN A 18 17.24 4.24 -16.12
CA ASN A 18 18.16 5.22 -16.71
C ASN A 18 17.53 6.07 -17.83
N LYS A 19 16.23 5.89 -18.11
CA LYS A 19 15.53 6.60 -19.18
C LYS A 19 14.73 7.77 -18.62
N LYS A 20 14.73 8.89 -19.34
CA LYS A 20 13.80 9.98 -19.12
C LYS A 20 12.61 9.82 -20.08
N LEU A 21 11.49 9.33 -19.59
CA LEU A 21 10.26 9.18 -20.38
C LEU A 21 9.32 10.37 -20.17
N SER A 22 8.44 10.61 -21.13
CA SER A 22 7.29 11.50 -20.93
C SER A 22 6.35 10.93 -19.88
N TYR A 23 5.60 11.77 -19.19
CA TYR A 23 4.68 11.35 -18.12
C TYR A 23 3.77 10.19 -18.54
N TRP A 24 3.15 10.28 -19.73
CA TRP A 24 2.25 9.24 -20.26
C TRP A 24 2.90 7.90 -20.54
N ARG A 25 4.24 7.86 -20.63
CA ARG A 25 5.02 6.63 -20.80
C ARG A 25 5.72 6.20 -19.52
N SER A 26 5.87 7.10 -18.56
CA SER A 26 6.53 6.86 -17.28
C SER A 26 5.71 5.97 -16.35
N VAL A 27 6.38 5.20 -15.50
CA VAL A 27 5.78 4.51 -14.36
C VAL A 27 5.22 5.46 -13.31
N LEU A 28 5.73 6.70 -13.23
CA LEU A 28 5.29 7.69 -12.26
C LEU A 28 3.78 7.94 -12.33
N ARG A 29 3.18 7.90 -13.53
CA ARG A 29 1.74 8.13 -13.73
C ARG A 29 0.83 7.15 -12.97
N TYR A 30 1.33 5.97 -12.63
CA TYR A 30 0.53 4.99 -11.90
C TYR A 30 0.23 5.44 -10.47
N TYR A 31 1.05 6.32 -9.89
CA TYR A 31 0.83 6.88 -8.56
C TYR A 31 -0.29 7.93 -8.51
N ASP A 32 -0.73 8.44 -9.66
CA ASP A 32 -1.87 9.36 -9.78
C ASP A 32 -3.20 8.63 -10.00
N ARG A 33 -3.20 7.29 -10.04
CA ARG A 33 -4.42 6.47 -10.10
C ARG A 33 -5.15 6.53 -8.76
N GLU A 34 -6.48 6.50 -8.80
CA GLU A 34 -7.34 6.59 -7.61
C GLU A 34 -6.96 5.63 -6.47
N HIS A 35 -6.63 4.38 -6.80
CA HIS A 35 -6.23 3.38 -5.80
C HIS A 35 -4.84 3.62 -5.20
N CYS A 36 -3.97 4.39 -5.87
CA CYS A 36 -2.63 4.75 -5.41
C CYS A 36 -2.62 6.05 -4.59
N VAL A 37 -3.60 6.94 -4.79
CA VAL A 37 -3.70 8.22 -4.06
C VAL A 37 -3.60 8.03 -2.53
N PRO A 38 -4.30 7.07 -1.89
CA PRO A 38 -4.16 6.82 -0.47
C PRO A 38 -2.72 6.49 -0.02
N PHE A 39 -1.95 5.76 -0.83
CA PHE A 39 -0.57 5.40 -0.52
C PHE A 39 0.35 6.62 -0.53
N VAL A 40 0.20 7.47 -1.55
CA VAL A 40 0.99 8.70 -1.66
C VAL A 40 0.61 9.70 -0.56
N ALA A 41 -0.69 9.86 -0.31
CA ALA A 41 -1.21 10.83 0.67
C ALA A 41 -0.86 10.45 2.11
N SER A 42 -0.96 9.17 2.46
CA SER A 42 -0.62 8.66 3.81
C SER A 42 0.88 8.67 4.10
N ARG A 43 1.74 8.82 3.08
CA ARG A 43 3.19 8.65 3.22
C ARG A 43 3.55 7.33 3.91
N CYS A 44 2.81 6.25 3.61
CA CYS A 44 3.07 4.91 4.15
C CYS A 44 4.41 4.30 3.71
N GLY A 45 5.05 4.93 2.74
CA GLY A 45 6.40 4.63 2.31
C GLY A 45 6.95 5.76 1.46
N ARG A 46 8.15 5.57 0.90
CA ARG A 46 8.82 6.59 0.10
C ARG A 46 8.57 6.36 -1.39
N LEU A 47 8.00 7.35 -2.07
CA LEU A 47 7.97 7.41 -3.54
C LEU A 47 9.26 8.06 -4.03
N VAL A 48 10.15 7.26 -4.61
CA VAL A 48 11.46 7.71 -5.10
C VAL A 48 11.41 7.93 -6.61
N LYS A 49 12.06 9.00 -7.07
CA LYS A 49 12.06 9.46 -8.47
C LYS A 49 13.44 9.36 -9.13
N SER A 50 14.40 8.74 -8.45
CA SER A 50 15.75 8.49 -8.97
C SER A 50 16.43 7.32 -8.25
N ALA A 51 17.54 6.84 -8.83
CA ALA A 51 18.39 5.82 -8.21
C ALA A 51 19.06 6.33 -6.91
N ASP A 52 19.41 7.62 -6.85
CA ASP A 52 20.00 8.22 -5.64
C ASP A 52 18.97 8.31 -4.50
N GLU A 53 17.73 8.71 -4.83
CA GLU A 53 16.64 8.70 -3.86
C GLU A 53 16.32 7.27 -3.38
N LEU A 54 16.36 6.27 -4.28
CA LEU A 54 16.21 4.86 -3.92
C LEU A 54 17.30 4.42 -2.94
N LYS A 55 18.57 4.74 -3.22
CA LYS A 55 19.70 4.41 -2.34
C LYS A 55 19.54 5.08 -0.97
N ALA A 56 19.16 6.36 -0.94
CA ALA A 56 18.94 7.09 0.30
C ALA A 56 17.77 6.51 1.11
N ALA A 57 16.67 6.15 0.46
CA ALA A 57 15.53 5.50 1.09
C ALA A 57 15.89 4.12 1.66
N LEU A 58 16.66 3.33 0.92
CA LEU A 58 17.13 2.01 1.37
C LEU A 58 17.99 2.14 2.63
N ILE A 59 18.99 3.03 2.62
CA ILE A 59 19.85 3.26 3.78
C ILE A 59 19.02 3.71 4.99
N ALA A 60 18.06 4.62 4.79
CA ALA A 60 17.20 5.10 5.86
C ALA A 60 16.37 3.97 6.51
N TYR A 61 15.75 3.08 5.72
CA TYR A 61 14.98 1.97 6.27
C TYR A 61 15.80 0.84 6.86
N LEU A 62 17.04 0.64 6.38
CA LEU A 62 17.98 -0.28 7.03
C LEU A 62 18.42 0.24 8.40
N ALA A 63 18.53 1.57 8.56
CA ALA A 63 18.85 2.19 9.84
C ALA A 63 17.64 2.25 10.79
N ASP A 64 16.45 2.57 10.28
CA ASP A 64 15.21 2.65 11.04
C ASP A 64 14.00 2.17 10.21
N PRO A 65 13.52 0.93 10.42
CA PRO A 65 12.33 0.42 9.73
C PRO A 65 11.01 1.08 10.21
N LEU A 66 11.02 1.79 11.34
CA LEU A 66 9.84 2.46 11.91
C LEU A 66 9.63 3.88 11.38
N LEU A 67 10.55 4.40 10.58
CA LEU A 67 10.56 5.80 10.13
C LEU A 67 9.21 6.29 9.59
N ASP A 68 8.54 5.45 8.78
CA ASP A 68 7.25 5.76 8.15
C ASP A 68 6.08 4.94 8.75
N TYR A 69 6.24 4.43 9.97
CA TYR A 69 5.23 3.63 10.70
C TYR A 69 3.86 4.32 10.74
N LYS A 70 3.82 5.60 11.12
CA LYS A 70 2.56 6.35 11.25
C LYS A 70 1.80 6.42 9.93
N GLY A 71 2.51 6.57 8.81
CA GLY A 71 1.89 6.57 7.49
C GLY A 71 1.31 5.21 7.13
N ARG A 72 2.01 4.11 7.48
CA ARG A 72 1.50 2.74 7.29
C ARG A 72 0.25 2.49 8.13
N GLU A 73 0.29 2.89 9.40
CA GLU A 73 -0.83 2.77 10.33
C GLU A 73 -2.05 3.56 9.83
N GLN A 74 -1.86 4.79 9.38
CA GLN A 74 -2.90 5.62 8.78
C GLN A 74 -3.49 4.98 7.52
N LEU A 75 -2.64 4.52 6.59
CA LEU A 75 -3.10 3.86 5.36
C LEU A 75 -3.98 2.66 5.71
N VAL A 76 -3.47 1.78 6.57
CA VAL A 76 -4.14 0.55 6.97
C VAL A 76 -5.48 0.85 7.64
N SER A 77 -5.53 1.84 8.54
CA SER A 77 -6.78 2.26 9.19
C SER A 77 -7.79 2.86 8.22
N MET A 78 -7.33 3.49 7.13
CA MET A 78 -8.18 4.10 6.11
C MET A 78 -8.79 3.08 5.14
N ILE A 79 -8.02 2.07 4.70
CA ILE A 79 -8.46 1.17 3.61
C ILE A 79 -8.75 -0.27 4.07
N CYS A 80 -8.30 -0.70 5.25
CA CYS A 80 -8.68 -1.99 5.82
C CYS A 80 -9.87 -1.83 6.76
N TYR A 81 -10.97 -2.49 6.44
CA TYR A 81 -12.14 -2.54 7.32
C TYR A 81 -11.85 -3.20 8.67
N LYS A 82 -11.49 -4.50 8.67
CA LYS A 82 -11.19 -5.27 9.88
C LYS A 82 -9.85 -5.98 9.74
N ARG A 83 -9.09 -5.98 10.83
CA ARG A 83 -7.72 -6.50 10.92
C ARG A 83 -7.60 -7.70 11.87
N ASP A 84 -8.72 -8.35 12.13
CA ASP A 84 -8.88 -9.42 13.12
C ASP A 84 -8.66 -10.83 12.54
N GLY A 85 -8.28 -10.94 11.26
CA GLY A 85 -8.08 -12.22 10.56
C GLY A 85 -9.37 -12.99 10.26
N LYS A 86 -10.55 -12.45 10.58
CA LYS A 86 -11.84 -13.16 10.48
C LYS A 86 -12.62 -12.88 9.19
N SER A 87 -11.95 -12.45 8.13
CA SER A 87 -12.64 -12.10 6.88
C SER A 87 -13.27 -13.32 6.21
N GLY A 88 -12.58 -14.48 6.24
CA GLY A 88 -13.12 -15.75 5.75
C GLY A 88 -14.33 -16.24 6.55
N GLU A 89 -14.26 -16.17 7.88
CA GLU A 89 -15.39 -16.50 8.77
C GLU A 89 -16.61 -15.62 8.45
N ARG A 90 -16.43 -14.30 8.35
CA ARG A 90 -17.52 -13.36 8.05
C ARG A 90 -18.22 -13.66 6.73
N ILE A 91 -17.47 -13.82 5.64
CA ILE A 91 -18.08 -14.07 4.33
C ILE A 91 -18.68 -15.47 4.27
N GLY A 92 -18.03 -16.45 4.91
CA GLY A 92 -18.53 -17.82 5.01
C GLY A 92 -19.89 -17.87 5.73
N SER A 93 -19.99 -17.22 6.90
CA SER A 93 -21.26 -17.10 7.63
C SER A 93 -22.32 -16.40 6.81
N PHE A 94 -22.00 -15.26 6.18
CA PHE A 94 -22.95 -14.53 5.34
C PHE A 94 -23.48 -15.38 4.17
N VAL A 95 -22.60 -16.08 3.46
CA VAL A 95 -23.00 -16.95 2.35
C VAL A 95 -23.82 -18.15 2.84
N ALA A 96 -23.42 -18.77 3.94
CA ALA A 96 -24.18 -19.86 4.55
C ALA A 96 -25.59 -19.39 4.96
N ASP A 97 -25.71 -18.21 5.56
CA ASP A 97 -27.00 -17.62 5.92
C ASP A 97 -27.86 -17.35 4.69
N VAL A 98 -27.29 -16.85 3.59
CA VAL A 98 -28.02 -16.58 2.34
C VAL A 98 -28.49 -17.87 1.63
N VAL A 99 -27.68 -18.94 1.69
CA VAL A 99 -27.95 -20.19 0.95
C VAL A 99 -28.77 -21.19 1.78
N LEU A 100 -28.56 -21.25 3.10
CA LEU A 100 -29.17 -22.23 4.01
C LEU A 100 -30.26 -21.60 4.89
N GLY A 101 -30.23 -20.29 5.09
CA GLY A 101 -31.30 -19.56 5.75
C GLY A 101 -32.40 -19.27 4.73
N ASP A 102 -33.40 -20.17 4.68
CA ASP A 102 -34.62 -20.01 3.87
C ASP A 102 -35.11 -18.56 3.86
N GLY A 103 -35.41 -18.08 2.65
CA GLY A 103 -35.89 -16.72 2.39
C GLY A 103 -36.94 -16.28 3.40
N ARG A 104 -36.65 -15.17 4.09
CA ARG A 104 -37.68 -14.27 4.60
C ARG A 104 -37.85 -13.13 3.61
#